data_AF-A0A8D2CJS5-F1
#
_entry.id   AF-A0A8D2CJS5-F1
#
_cell.length_a   1.000
_cell.length_b   1.000
_cell.length_c   1.000
_cell.angle_alpha   90.00
_cell.angle_beta   90.00
_cell.angle_gamma   90.00
#
_symmetry.space_group_name_H-M   'P 1'
#
loop_
_entity.id
_entity.type
_entity.pdbx_description
1 polymer ?
#
loop_
_entity_poly.entity_id
_entity_poly.type
_entity_poly.pdbx_seq_one_letter_code
_entity_poly.pdbx_strand_id
1 'polypeptide(L)'
;MGMWTSGTDIILSLWRTYVFPRGPGWMNFIRHLGVCCFVAFISASLLSAAFYWFLPSVVAFATSWMAGCVLLCCSRHARCFILLVFLSCGLREGRNALIAAGTGIVIFGHVENIFHNFKCFLDSMTCNLRAKSFSIHFPLLKKYIEAIHWIYGLATPLNLFDDLVSWNQTLVVSLFSPSHVLEAQLNNTKGEVLRALHPMTAMTEVLCSLGQKLLAFAGLFLVLLGTGLFMKRFLGPCGCKFENIYITRKFVQFDEKERLRQRPCVLPLNKRERKKFISGFQS
;
A
#
# COMPACT_ATOMS: atom_id res chain seq x y z
N MET A 1 9.31 9.25 38.51
CA MET A 1 10.32 8.28 38.01
C MET A 1 10.00 6.81 38.31
N GLY A 2 9.12 6.47 39.28
CA GLY A 2 8.84 5.06 39.67
C GLY A 2 7.78 4.29 38.86
N MET A 3 6.96 4.94 38.03
CA MET A 3 5.96 4.22 37.21
C MET A 3 6.57 3.50 36.00
N TRP A 4 7.68 4.01 35.46
CA TRP A 4 8.28 3.46 34.24
C TRP A 4 9.08 2.18 34.51
N THR A 5 9.75 2.09 35.67
CA THR A 5 10.44 0.88 36.14
C THR A 5 9.46 -0.25 36.41
N SER A 6 8.30 0.06 37.01
CA SER A 6 7.27 -0.94 37.29
C SER A 6 6.67 -1.56 36.02
N GLY A 7 6.47 -0.76 34.97
CA GLY A 7 5.91 -1.25 33.70
C GLY A 7 6.87 -2.18 32.95
N THR A 8 8.15 -1.81 32.88
CA THR A 8 9.18 -2.64 32.21
C THR A 8 9.40 -3.97 32.90
N ASP A 9 9.34 -4.00 34.23
CA ASP A 9 9.53 -5.22 35.02
C ASP A 9 8.38 -6.22 34.84
N ILE A 10 7.14 -5.73 34.73
CA ILE A 10 5.97 -6.56 34.42
C ILE A 10 6.12 -7.17 33.02
N ILE A 11 6.50 -6.36 32.02
CA ILE A 11 6.70 -6.82 30.64
C ILE A 11 7.80 -7.90 30.58
N LEU A 12 8.94 -7.67 31.23
CA LEU A 12 10.03 -8.65 31.34
C LEU A 12 9.59 -9.95 32.02
N SER A 13 8.79 -9.86 33.08
CA SER A 13 8.23 -11.02 33.78
C SER A 13 7.29 -11.86 32.90
N LEU A 14 6.43 -11.19 32.11
CA LEU A 14 5.53 -11.83 31.16
C LEU A 14 6.29 -12.53 30.04
N TRP A 15 7.28 -11.85 29.43
CA TRP A 15 8.14 -12.44 28.40
C TRP A 15 8.91 -13.65 28.91
N ARG A 16 9.45 -13.56 30.13
CA ARG A 16 10.15 -14.68 30.76
C ARG A 16 9.21 -15.87 30.95
N THR A 17 7.98 -15.63 31.39
CA THR A 17 6.96 -16.68 31.55
C THR A 17 6.55 -17.28 30.20
N TYR A 18 6.49 -16.48 29.15
CA TYR A 18 6.17 -16.93 27.80
C TYR A 18 7.25 -17.86 27.25
N VAL A 19 8.53 -17.49 27.30
CA VAL A 19 9.61 -18.30 26.72
C VAL A 19 10.02 -19.47 27.64
N PHE A 20 10.06 -19.22 28.94
CA PHE A 20 10.51 -20.17 29.97
C PHE A 20 9.42 -20.34 31.05
N PRO A 21 8.49 -21.29 30.88
CA PRO A 21 7.50 -21.56 31.91
C PRO A 21 8.22 -21.98 33.20
N ARG A 22 7.89 -21.32 34.32
CA ARG A 22 8.37 -21.74 35.65
C ARG A 22 7.71 -23.08 36.01
N GLY A 23 8.41 -23.89 36.81
CA GLY A 23 8.13 -25.31 37.11
C GLY A 23 6.71 -25.65 37.63
N PRO A 24 6.46 -26.90 38.06
CA PRO A 24 5.16 -27.62 38.01
C PRO A 24 4.01 -27.12 38.92
N GLY A 25 3.92 -25.83 39.25
CA GLY A 25 2.81 -25.26 40.00
C GLY A 25 1.61 -24.87 39.11
N TRP A 26 0.39 -25.17 39.56
CA TRP A 26 -0.88 -24.81 38.89
C TRP A 26 -0.96 -23.32 38.53
N MET A 27 -0.53 -22.43 39.44
CA MET A 27 -0.50 -20.98 39.18
C MET A 27 0.43 -20.61 38.01
N ASN A 28 1.58 -21.27 37.87
CA ASN A 28 2.51 -21.03 36.77
C ASN A 28 1.95 -21.54 35.44
N PHE A 29 1.24 -22.68 35.48
CA PHE A 29 0.56 -23.22 34.30
C PHE A 29 -0.53 -22.28 33.79
N ILE A 30 -1.42 -21.81 34.67
CA ILE A 30 -2.47 -20.83 34.31
C ILE A 30 -1.85 -19.55 33.75
N ARG A 31 -0.77 -19.05 34.39
CA ARG A 31 -0.07 -17.86 33.89
C ARG A 31 0.54 -18.08 32.51
N HIS A 32 1.13 -19.25 32.25
CA HIS A 32 1.69 -19.58 30.95
C HIS A 32 0.60 -19.69 29.88
N LEU A 33 -0.50 -20.39 30.17
CA LEU A 33 -1.67 -20.49 29.30
C LEU A 33 -2.24 -19.12 28.95
N GLY A 34 -2.41 -18.25 29.96
CA GLY A 34 -2.91 -16.89 29.77
C GLY A 34 -2.03 -16.06 28.82
N VAL A 35 -0.71 -16.10 29.00
CA VAL A 35 0.22 -15.35 28.12
C VAL A 35 0.23 -15.94 26.70
N CYS A 36 0.20 -17.28 26.56
CA CYS A 36 0.12 -17.92 25.25
C CYS A 36 -1.18 -17.57 24.51
N CYS A 37 -2.32 -17.59 25.19
CA CYS A 37 -3.60 -17.21 24.60
C CYS A 37 -3.65 -15.71 24.26
N PHE A 38 -3.03 -14.84 25.05
CA PHE A 38 -2.92 -13.42 24.72
C PHE A 38 -2.07 -13.20 23.46
N VAL A 39 -0.89 -13.83 23.37
CA VAL A 39 -0.04 -13.71 22.17
C VAL A 39 -0.72 -14.34 20.94
N ALA A 40 -1.42 -15.46 21.11
CA ALA A 40 -2.21 -16.07 20.05
C ALA A 40 -3.33 -15.15 19.57
N PHE A 41 -4.04 -14.48 20.49
CA PHE A 41 -5.07 -13.51 20.17
C PHE A 41 -4.52 -12.35 19.33
N ILE A 42 -3.41 -11.75 19.75
CA ILE A 42 -2.75 -10.66 19.00
C ILE A 42 -2.33 -11.15 17.61
N SER A 43 -1.74 -12.34 17.52
CA SER A 43 -1.32 -12.92 16.25
C SER A 43 -2.49 -13.18 15.31
N ALA A 44 -3.58 -13.78 15.81
CA ALA A 44 -4.81 -14.03 15.05
C ALA A 44 -5.49 -12.72 14.63
N SER A 45 -5.44 -11.68 15.47
CA SER A 45 -6.03 -10.37 15.18
C SER A 45 -5.28 -9.67 14.06
N LEU A 46 -3.95 -9.71 14.08
CA LEU A 46 -3.12 -9.14 13.01
C LEU A 46 -3.27 -9.92 11.71
N LEU A 47 -3.35 -11.25 11.78
CA LEU A 47 -3.62 -12.09 10.62
C LEU A 47 -5.00 -11.78 10.03
N SER A 48 -6.02 -11.65 10.88
CA SER A 48 -7.38 -11.28 10.45
C SER A 48 -7.42 -9.88 9.85
N ALA A 49 -6.71 -8.90 10.41
CA ALA A 49 -6.60 -7.57 9.81
C ALA A 49 -5.93 -7.60 8.43
N ALA A 50 -4.84 -8.38 8.29
CA ALA A 50 -4.15 -8.54 7.01
C ALA A 50 -5.01 -9.23 5.94
N PHE A 51 -5.88 -10.16 6.36
CA PHE A 51 -6.75 -10.93 5.48
C PHE A 51 -8.24 -10.59 5.63
N TYR A 52 -8.57 -9.40 6.12
CA TYR A 52 -9.96 -9.02 6.39
C TYR A 52 -10.81 -9.07 5.10
N TRP A 53 -10.22 -8.64 3.99
CA TRP A 53 -10.80 -8.70 2.66
C TRP A 53 -10.96 -10.13 2.09
N PHE A 54 -10.32 -11.13 2.72
CA PHE A 54 -10.32 -12.53 2.29
C PHE A 54 -11.30 -13.37 3.11
N LEU A 55 -11.20 -13.31 4.44
CA LEU A 55 -12.04 -14.05 5.38
C LEU A 55 -12.46 -13.13 6.54
N PRO A 56 -13.53 -12.32 6.40
CA PRO A 56 -14.08 -11.53 7.50
C PRO A 56 -14.88 -12.41 8.50
N SER A 57 -14.59 -13.71 8.56
CA SER A 57 -15.35 -14.68 9.34
C SER A 57 -14.86 -14.73 10.78
N VAL A 58 -15.75 -14.42 11.72
CA VAL A 58 -15.54 -14.58 13.17
C VAL A 58 -15.16 -16.03 13.50
N VAL A 59 -15.70 -17.01 12.76
CA VAL A 59 -15.37 -18.43 12.92
C VAL A 59 -13.91 -18.71 12.55
N ALA A 60 -13.42 -18.11 11.46
CA ALA A 60 -12.02 -18.25 11.05
C ALA A 60 -11.06 -17.60 12.07
N PHE A 61 -11.44 -16.44 12.61
CA PHE A 61 -10.70 -15.79 13.68
C PHE A 61 -10.64 -16.67 14.94
N ALA A 62 -11.79 -17.16 15.42
CA ALA A 62 -11.87 -17.97 16.62
C ALA A 62 -11.09 -19.29 16.46
N THR A 63 -11.21 -19.97 15.32
CA THR A 63 -10.46 -21.20 15.04
C THR A 63 -8.95 -20.95 14.97
N SER A 64 -8.51 -19.88 14.31
CA SER A 64 -7.11 -19.47 14.25
C SER A 64 -6.55 -19.14 15.64
N TRP A 65 -7.30 -18.41 16.47
CA TRP A 65 -6.90 -18.10 17.84
C TRP A 65 -6.77 -19.38 18.68
N MET A 66 -7.79 -20.25 18.68
CA MET A 66 -7.75 -21.48 19.47
C MET A 66 -6.60 -22.40 19.05
N ALA A 67 -6.42 -22.59 17.74
CA ALA A 67 -5.30 -23.36 17.20
C ALA A 67 -3.94 -22.75 17.57
N GLY A 68 -3.83 -21.42 17.46
CA GLY A 68 -2.64 -20.67 17.87
C GLY A 68 -2.33 -20.82 19.37
N CYS A 69 -3.35 -20.75 20.24
CA CYS A 69 -3.13 -20.89 21.68
C CYS A 69 -2.63 -22.31 22.01
N VAL A 70 -3.21 -23.35 21.42
CA VAL A 70 -2.73 -24.73 21.59
C VAL A 70 -1.29 -24.88 21.09
N LEU A 71 -0.98 -24.39 19.89
CA LEU A 71 0.36 -24.47 19.30
C LEU A 71 1.42 -23.78 20.18
N LEU A 72 1.12 -22.58 20.69
CA LEU A 72 2.03 -21.82 21.54
C LEU A 72 2.23 -22.44 22.92
N CYS A 73 1.17 -23.01 23.50
CA CYS A 73 1.29 -23.73 24.78
C CYS A 73 2.16 -24.98 24.65
N CYS A 74 1.99 -25.74 23.57
CA CYS A 74 2.68 -27.03 23.41
C CYS A 74 4.11 -26.90 22.89
N SER A 75 4.45 -25.86 22.11
CA SER A 75 5.73 -25.78 21.40
C SER A 75 6.58 -24.58 21.81
N ARG A 76 7.76 -24.84 22.37
CA ARG A 76 8.77 -23.81 22.62
C ARG A 76 9.30 -23.19 21.32
N HIS A 77 9.47 -24.01 20.28
CA HIS A 77 9.93 -23.53 18.97
C HIS A 77 8.93 -22.57 18.34
N ALA A 78 7.62 -22.86 18.42
CA ALA A 78 6.58 -21.97 17.93
C ALA A 78 6.59 -20.63 18.66
N ARG A 79 6.75 -20.65 20.00
CA ARG A 79 6.84 -19.43 20.82
C ARG A 79 8.01 -18.54 20.41
N CYS A 80 9.19 -19.12 20.26
CA CYS A 80 10.38 -18.39 19.81
C CYS A 80 10.22 -17.86 18.37
N PHE A 81 9.63 -18.66 17.48
CA PHE A 81 9.42 -18.26 16.09
C PHE A 81 8.45 -17.08 15.98
N ILE A 82 7.29 -17.13 16.63
CA ILE A 82 6.30 -16.04 16.61
C ILE A 82 6.89 -14.75 17.19
N LEU A 83 7.68 -14.87 18.26
CA LEU A 83 8.45 -13.75 18.82
C LEU A 83 9.40 -13.11 17.81
N LEU A 84 10.17 -13.94 17.12
CA LEU A 84 11.08 -13.47 16.08
C LEU A 84 10.31 -12.85 14.91
N VAL A 85 9.15 -13.38 14.52
CA VAL A 85 8.31 -12.79 13.47
C VAL A 85 7.88 -11.37 13.86
N PHE A 86 7.40 -11.17 15.09
CA PHE A 86 7.05 -9.84 15.58
C PHE A 86 8.22 -8.86 15.56
N LEU A 87 9.41 -9.32 15.96
CA LEU A 87 10.62 -8.51 15.89
C LEU A 87 11.01 -8.22 14.45
N SER A 88 10.97 -9.21 13.56
CA SER A 88 11.27 -9.08 12.13
C SER A 88 10.41 -8.02 11.46
N CYS A 89 9.12 -7.91 11.80
CA CYS A 89 8.26 -6.84 11.29
C CYS A 89 8.77 -5.43 11.64
N GLY A 90 9.48 -5.26 12.77
CA GLY A 90 10.08 -4.00 13.19
C GLY A 90 11.50 -3.76 12.66
N LEU A 91 12.21 -4.82 12.27
CA LEU A 91 13.55 -4.72 11.69
C LEU A 91 13.50 -4.05 10.32
N ARG A 92 14.62 -3.46 9.90
CA ARG A 92 14.72 -2.67 8.65
C ARG A 92 14.15 -3.42 7.44
N GLU A 93 14.58 -4.66 7.24
CA GLU A 93 14.17 -5.47 6.08
C GLU A 93 12.68 -5.85 6.13
N GLY A 94 12.20 -6.37 7.26
CA GLY A 94 10.79 -6.75 7.40
C GLY A 94 9.85 -5.54 7.36
N ARG A 95 10.23 -4.42 8.00
CA ARG A 95 9.48 -3.16 7.93
C ARG A 95 9.39 -2.63 6.51
N ASN A 96 10.50 -2.60 5.77
CA ASN A 96 10.50 -2.13 4.39
C ASN A 96 9.62 -3.02 3.50
N ALA A 97 9.65 -4.35 3.70
CA ALA A 97 8.78 -5.29 2.99
C ALA A 97 7.30 -5.04 3.33
N LEU A 98 6.96 -4.84 4.61
CA LEU A 98 5.58 -4.57 5.04
C LEU A 98 5.06 -3.23 4.48
N ILE A 99 5.90 -2.18 4.50
CA ILE A 99 5.57 -0.88 3.92
C ILE A 99 5.34 -1.02 2.42
N ALA A 100 6.23 -1.71 1.71
CA ALA A 100 6.09 -1.94 0.26
C ALA A 100 4.77 -2.67 -0.06
N ALA A 101 4.48 -3.76 0.65
CA ALA A 101 3.22 -4.50 0.49
C ALA A 101 1.99 -3.62 0.79
N GLY A 102 2.02 -2.87 1.90
CA GLY A 102 0.94 -1.95 2.28
C GLY A 102 0.72 -0.83 1.27
N THR A 103 1.80 -0.19 0.79
CA THR A 103 1.72 0.83 -0.26
C THR A 103 1.19 0.28 -1.56
N GLY A 104 1.58 -0.95 -1.94
CA GLY A 104 1.05 -1.60 -3.13
C GLY A 104 -0.46 -1.85 -3.02
N ILE A 105 -0.94 -2.34 -1.87
CA ILE A 105 -2.38 -2.54 -1.62
C ILE A 105 -3.18 -1.23 -1.81
N VAL A 106 -2.68 -0.13 -1.27
CA VAL A 106 -3.28 1.20 -1.40
C VAL A 106 -3.29 1.68 -2.85
N ILE A 107 -2.17 1.53 -3.57
CA ILE A 107 -2.08 1.92 -4.98
C ILE A 107 -3.13 1.16 -5.81
N PHE A 108 -3.21 -0.16 -5.68
CA PHE A 108 -4.20 -0.96 -6.39
C PHE A 108 -5.65 -0.55 -6.05
N GLY A 109 -5.92 -0.13 -4.81
CA GLY A 109 -7.24 0.39 -4.44
C GLY A 109 -7.59 1.73 -5.10
N HIS A 110 -6.60 2.60 -5.32
CA HIS A 110 -6.83 3.88 -5.99
C HIS A 110 -7.11 3.75 -7.48
N VAL A 111 -6.60 2.70 -8.14
CA VAL A 111 -6.80 2.53 -9.59
C VAL A 111 -8.28 2.35 -9.93
N GLU A 112 -9.01 1.54 -9.16
CA GLU A 112 -10.45 1.35 -9.33
C GLU A 112 -11.21 2.69 -9.22
N ASN A 113 -10.85 3.50 -8.22
CA ASN A 113 -11.43 4.82 -8.02
C ASN A 113 -11.13 5.79 -9.18
N ILE A 114 -9.93 5.72 -9.79
CA ILE A 114 -9.58 6.53 -10.95
C ILE A 114 -10.50 6.22 -12.14
N PHE A 115 -10.73 4.95 -12.43
CA PHE A 115 -11.61 4.55 -13.53
C PHE A 115 -13.07 4.95 -13.30
N HIS A 116 -13.55 4.84 -12.06
CA HIS A 116 -14.87 5.34 -11.68
C HIS A 116 -15.00 6.86 -11.90
N ASN A 117 -14.03 7.64 -11.40
CA ASN A 117 -14.00 9.09 -11.57
C ASN A 117 -13.91 9.50 -13.03
N PHE A 118 -13.15 8.77 -13.85
CA PHE A 118 -13.04 9.04 -15.28
C PHE A 118 -14.40 8.86 -16.00
N LYS A 119 -15.16 7.83 -15.65
CA LYS A 119 -16.53 7.64 -16.18
C LYS A 119 -17.44 8.81 -15.81
N CYS A 120 -17.46 9.21 -14.54
CA CYS A 120 -18.23 10.37 -14.09
C CYS A 120 -17.79 11.68 -14.76
N PHE A 121 -16.49 11.84 -14.99
CA PHE A 121 -15.93 12.99 -15.70
C PHE A 121 -16.44 13.06 -17.15
N LEU A 122 -16.44 11.93 -17.88
CA LEU A 122 -16.97 11.86 -19.24
C LEU A 122 -18.46 12.22 -19.29
N ASP A 123 -19.24 11.75 -18.32
CA ASP A 123 -20.66 12.08 -18.23
C ASP A 123 -20.89 13.58 -17.95
N SER A 124 -20.11 14.15 -17.03
CA SER A 124 -20.15 15.58 -16.71
C SER A 124 -19.76 16.44 -17.91
N MET A 125 -18.68 16.09 -18.61
CA MET A 125 -18.23 16.79 -19.81
C MET A 125 -19.27 16.73 -20.93
N THR A 126 -19.87 15.55 -21.14
CA THR A 126 -20.96 15.37 -22.12
C THR A 126 -22.18 16.22 -21.76
N CYS A 127 -22.57 16.23 -20.49
CA CYS A 127 -23.69 17.03 -19.99
C CYS A 127 -23.43 18.54 -20.17
N ASN A 128 -22.23 19.00 -19.81
CA ASN A 128 -21.84 20.41 -19.93
C ASN A 128 -21.83 20.86 -21.40
N LEU A 129 -21.27 20.05 -22.30
CA LEU A 129 -21.30 20.32 -23.74
C LEU A 129 -22.73 20.35 -24.27
N ARG A 130 -23.60 19.45 -23.81
CA ARG A 130 -25.02 19.45 -24.18
C ARG A 130 -25.70 20.76 -23.76
N ALA A 131 -25.56 21.15 -22.49
CA ALA A 131 -26.16 22.37 -21.97
C ALA A 131 -25.64 23.62 -22.69
N LYS A 132 -24.32 23.77 -22.82
CA LYS A 132 -23.72 24.98 -23.40
C LYS A 132 -23.95 25.08 -24.91
N SER A 133 -23.77 23.99 -25.66
CA SER A 133 -23.92 24.03 -27.11
C SER A 133 -25.39 24.03 -27.53
N PHE A 134 -26.18 23.08 -27.01
CA PHE A 134 -27.52 22.82 -27.52
C PHE A 134 -28.60 23.67 -26.89
N SER A 135 -28.47 23.99 -25.60
CA SER A 135 -29.47 24.81 -24.91
C SER A 135 -29.18 26.31 -25.01
N ILE A 136 -27.91 26.71 -25.21
CA ILE A 136 -27.51 28.12 -25.22
C ILE A 136 -27.04 28.57 -26.60
N HIS A 137 -25.92 28.04 -27.11
CA HIS A 137 -25.31 28.57 -28.34
C HIS A 137 -26.17 28.39 -29.59
N PHE A 138 -26.69 27.19 -29.86
CA PHE A 138 -27.49 26.96 -31.08
C PHE A 138 -28.80 27.78 -31.10
N PRO A 139 -29.59 27.87 -30.02
CA PRO A 139 -30.78 28.72 -29.99
C PRO A 139 -30.45 30.21 -30.16
N LEU A 140 -29.38 30.71 -29.52
CA LEU A 140 -28.93 32.10 -29.70
C LEU A 140 -28.52 32.37 -31.14
N LEU A 141 -27.71 31.50 -31.74
CA LEU A 141 -27.27 31.65 -33.13
C LEU A 141 -28.46 31.65 -34.10
N LYS A 142 -29.45 30.79 -33.86
CA LYS A 142 -30.70 30.79 -34.63
C LYS A 142 -31.43 32.14 -34.52
N LYS A 143 -31.52 32.71 -33.33
CA LYS A 143 -32.13 34.03 -33.09
C LYS A 143 -31.35 35.16 -33.78
N TYR A 144 -30.03 35.12 -33.78
CA TYR A 144 -29.21 36.08 -34.52
C TYR A 144 -29.43 36.00 -36.03
N ILE A 145 -29.51 34.80 -36.59
CA ILE A 145 -29.78 34.62 -38.02
C ILE A 145 -31.20 35.09 -38.38
N GLU A 146 -32.20 34.77 -37.55
CA GLU A 146 -33.56 35.31 -37.69
C GLU A 146 -33.54 36.85 -37.71
N ALA A 147 -32.77 37.49 -36.83
CA ALA A 147 -32.61 38.94 -36.79
C ALA A 147 -31.91 39.50 -38.04
N ILE A 148 -30.85 38.85 -38.53
CA ILE A 148 -30.14 39.26 -39.75
C ILE A 148 -31.06 39.17 -40.97
N HIS A 149 -31.82 38.08 -41.12
CA HIS A 149 -32.82 37.95 -42.17
C HIS A 149 -33.92 39.02 -42.06
N TRP A 150 -34.35 39.35 -40.84
CA TRP A 150 -35.33 40.42 -40.62
C TRP A 150 -34.78 41.79 -41.04
N ILE A 151 -33.54 42.15 -40.66
CA ILE A 151 -32.88 43.39 -41.08
C ILE A 151 -32.70 43.44 -42.60
N TYR A 152 -32.29 42.33 -43.21
CA TYR A 152 -32.15 42.25 -44.66
C TYR A 152 -33.49 42.42 -45.39
N GLY A 153 -34.56 41.83 -44.86
CA GLY A 153 -35.93 42.03 -45.37
C GLY A 153 -36.46 43.46 -45.19
N LEU A 154 -35.89 44.24 -44.26
CA LEU A 154 -36.12 45.69 -44.15
C LEU A 154 -35.25 46.50 -45.13
N ALA A 155 -34.13 45.93 -45.61
CA ALA A 155 -33.17 46.60 -46.48
C ALA A 155 -33.49 46.47 -47.98
N THR A 156 -34.52 45.71 -48.36
CA THR A 156 -35.15 45.80 -49.69
C THR A 156 -35.73 47.21 -49.92
N PRO A 157 -35.53 47.80 -51.10
CA PRO A 157 -34.95 49.14 -51.23
C PRO A 157 -35.87 50.29 -50.79
N LEU A 158 -35.29 51.27 -50.10
CA LEU A 158 -35.76 52.66 -50.25
C LEU A 158 -35.49 53.06 -51.70
N ASN A 159 -36.53 52.98 -52.54
CA ASN A 159 -36.57 53.40 -53.94
C ASN A 159 -36.25 54.89 -54.12
N LEU A 160 -34.98 55.29 -54.00
CA LEU A 160 -34.56 56.67 -54.28
C LEU A 160 -33.73 56.81 -55.57
N PHE A 161 -33.20 55.70 -56.13
CA PHE A 161 -32.33 55.70 -57.31
C PHE A 161 -32.47 54.45 -58.20
N ASP A 162 -33.71 54.03 -58.51
CA ASP A 162 -33.98 52.84 -59.33
C ASP A 162 -33.49 52.93 -60.79
N ASP A 163 -33.18 54.12 -61.31
CA ASP A 163 -32.79 54.30 -62.71
C ASP A 163 -31.29 54.18 -62.99
N LEU A 164 -30.40 54.08 -61.99
CA LEU A 164 -28.95 54.18 -62.23
C LEU A 164 -28.14 52.91 -61.99
N VAL A 165 -28.55 52.00 -61.09
CA VAL A 165 -27.78 50.77 -60.79
C VAL A 165 -28.70 49.63 -60.32
N SER A 166 -28.73 48.52 -61.05
CA SER A 166 -29.43 47.30 -60.63
C SER A 166 -28.64 46.58 -59.54
N TRP A 167 -29.15 46.56 -58.30
CA TRP A 167 -28.58 45.76 -57.21
C TRP A 167 -29.39 44.46 -57.06
N ASN A 168 -28.82 43.34 -57.50
CA ASN A 168 -29.37 42.00 -57.27
C ASN A 168 -28.49 41.25 -56.27
N GLN A 169 -28.81 41.35 -54.98
CA GLN A 169 -28.15 40.55 -53.94
C GLN A 169 -29.15 39.56 -53.33
N THR A 170 -28.72 38.30 -53.23
CA THR A 170 -29.42 37.23 -52.52
C THR A 170 -28.60 36.85 -51.30
N LEU A 171 -29.06 37.27 -50.12
CA LEU A 171 -28.40 36.91 -48.86
C LEU A 171 -28.76 35.46 -48.49
N VAL A 172 -27.82 34.53 -48.67
CA VAL A 172 -27.94 33.14 -48.23
C VAL A 172 -27.20 32.98 -46.89
N VAL A 173 -27.89 33.15 -45.77
CA VAL A 173 -27.36 32.77 -44.45
C VAL A 173 -28.01 31.45 -44.03
N SER A 174 -27.35 30.33 -44.35
CA SER A 174 -27.75 29.02 -43.87
C SER A 174 -26.99 28.66 -42.60
N LEU A 175 -27.73 28.43 -41.52
CA LEU A 175 -27.19 27.76 -40.33
C LEU A 175 -27.08 26.27 -40.70
N PHE A 176 -25.89 25.86 -41.14
CA PHE A 176 -25.63 24.46 -41.50
C PHE A 176 -25.81 23.60 -40.25
N SER A 177 -27.00 23.04 -40.04
CA SER A 177 -27.50 22.44 -38.79
C SER A 177 -26.40 21.67 -38.03
N PRO A 178 -25.65 22.33 -37.13
CA PRO A 178 -24.48 21.71 -36.51
C PRO A 178 -24.90 20.86 -35.32
N SER A 179 -26.14 21.00 -34.84
CA SER A 179 -26.64 20.31 -33.66
C SER A 179 -26.71 18.80 -33.87
N HIS A 180 -27.40 18.32 -34.90
CA HIS A 180 -27.54 16.88 -35.13
C HIS A 180 -26.19 16.20 -35.45
N VAL A 181 -25.31 16.87 -36.20
CA VAL A 181 -23.95 16.39 -36.50
C VAL A 181 -23.10 16.36 -35.23
N LEU A 182 -23.11 17.43 -34.44
CA LEU A 182 -22.35 17.51 -33.19
C LEU A 182 -22.88 16.52 -32.15
N GLU A 183 -24.19 16.29 -32.09
CA GLU A 183 -24.80 15.31 -31.18
C GLU A 183 -24.42 13.89 -31.57
N ALA A 184 -24.46 13.57 -32.87
CA ALA A 184 -24.00 12.30 -33.39
C ALA A 184 -22.51 12.09 -33.11
N GLN A 185 -21.67 13.11 -33.33
CA GLN A 185 -20.25 13.05 -33.00
C GLN A 185 -20.00 12.88 -31.50
N LEU A 186 -20.71 13.63 -30.65
CA LEU A 186 -20.55 13.54 -29.20
C LEU A 186 -20.92 12.15 -28.67
N ASN A 187 -22.04 11.61 -29.15
CA ASN A 187 -22.48 10.26 -28.79
C ASN A 187 -21.50 9.20 -29.33
N ASN A 188 -20.99 9.36 -30.56
CA ASN A 188 -20.01 8.44 -31.13
C ASN A 188 -18.70 8.47 -30.34
N THR A 189 -18.13 9.65 -30.06
CA THR A 189 -16.90 9.79 -29.26
C THR A 189 -17.08 9.25 -27.85
N LYS A 190 -18.21 9.55 -27.18
CA LYS A 190 -18.53 8.96 -25.87
C LYS A 190 -18.59 7.43 -25.95
N GLY A 191 -19.21 6.89 -27.00
CA GLY A 191 -19.31 5.45 -27.24
C GLY A 191 -17.95 4.78 -27.48
N GLU A 192 -17.09 5.39 -28.30
CA GLU A 192 -15.73 4.92 -28.57
C GLU A 192 -14.87 4.89 -27.31
N VAL A 193 -14.90 5.98 -26.52
CA VAL A 193 -14.15 6.06 -25.25
C VAL A 193 -14.68 5.04 -24.25
N LEU A 194 -16.00 4.93 -24.09
CA LEU A 194 -16.60 3.93 -23.19
C LEU A 194 -16.28 2.50 -23.64
N ARG A 195 -16.26 2.22 -24.94
CA ARG A 195 -15.91 0.91 -25.48
C ARG A 195 -14.46 0.52 -25.17
N ALA A 196 -13.54 1.48 -25.18
CA ALA A 196 -12.15 1.26 -24.76
C ALA A 196 -12.04 1.13 -23.23
N LEU A 197 -12.81 1.92 -22.47
CA LEU A 197 -12.75 1.98 -21.01
C LEU A 197 -13.35 0.74 -20.32
N HIS A 198 -14.49 0.24 -20.80
CA HIS A 198 -15.22 -0.86 -20.15
C HIS A 198 -14.43 -2.17 -19.97
N PRO A 199 -13.68 -2.67 -20.97
CA PRO A 199 -12.81 -3.83 -20.77
C PRO A 199 -11.64 -3.51 -19.84
N MET A 200 -11.09 -2.29 -19.90
CA MET A 200 -10.02 -1.86 -19.00
C MET A 200 -10.49 -1.81 -17.55
N THR A 201 -11.70 -1.31 -17.26
CA THR A 201 -12.23 -1.29 -15.90
C THR A 201 -12.43 -2.70 -15.35
N ALA A 202 -13.02 -3.60 -16.15
CA ALA A 202 -13.25 -4.98 -15.73
C ALA A 202 -11.94 -5.74 -15.50
N MET A 203 -10.95 -5.60 -16.39
CA MET A 203 -9.62 -6.19 -16.18
C MET A 203 -8.92 -5.59 -14.97
N THR A 204 -9.05 -4.28 -14.77
CA THR A 204 -8.44 -3.58 -13.65
C THR A 204 -9.03 -4.03 -12.32
N GLU A 205 -10.36 -4.19 -12.21
CA GLU A 205 -11.00 -4.65 -10.97
C GLU A 205 -10.49 -6.05 -10.56
N VAL A 206 -10.39 -6.96 -11.53
CA VAL A 206 -9.82 -8.30 -11.32
C VAL A 206 -8.36 -8.21 -10.91
N LEU A 207 -7.54 -7.43 -11.65
CA LEU A 207 -6.11 -7.28 -11.37
C LEU A 207 -5.84 -6.57 -10.03
N CYS A 208 -6.64 -5.58 -9.66
CA CYS A 208 -6.48 -4.85 -8.40
C CYS A 208 -6.89 -5.73 -7.23
N SER A 209 -8.03 -6.41 -7.30
CA SER A 209 -8.45 -7.30 -6.22
C SER A 209 -7.48 -8.48 -6.04
N LEU A 210 -7.02 -9.08 -7.14
CA LEU A 210 -6.03 -10.16 -7.11
C LEU A 210 -4.66 -9.64 -6.66
N GLY A 211 -4.25 -8.47 -7.14
CA GLY A 211 -2.97 -7.84 -6.81
C GLY A 211 -2.87 -7.49 -5.33
N GLN A 212 -3.90 -6.88 -4.75
CA GLN A 212 -3.98 -6.59 -3.30
C GLN A 212 -3.83 -7.88 -2.47
N LYS A 213 -4.54 -8.93 -2.88
CA LYS A 213 -4.50 -10.24 -2.25
C LYS A 213 -3.11 -10.88 -2.32
N LEU A 214 -2.49 -10.90 -3.51
CA LEU A 214 -1.17 -11.46 -3.72
C LEU A 214 -0.09 -10.69 -2.97
N LEU A 215 -0.18 -9.36 -2.91
CA LEU A 215 0.76 -8.52 -2.15
C LEU A 215 0.69 -8.77 -0.65
N ALA A 216 -0.52 -8.92 -0.10
CA ALA A 216 -0.70 -9.27 1.32
C ALA A 216 -0.06 -10.63 1.64
N PHE A 217 -0.32 -11.65 0.80
CA PHE A 217 0.30 -12.96 0.94
C PHE A 217 1.82 -12.92 0.78
N ALA A 218 2.33 -12.25 -0.25
CA ALA A 218 3.75 -12.15 -0.54
C ALA A 218 4.50 -11.44 0.60
N GLY A 219 3.96 -10.33 1.12
CA GLY A 219 4.55 -9.60 2.25
C GLY A 219 4.64 -10.48 3.51
N LEU A 220 3.54 -11.14 3.88
CA LEU A 220 3.54 -12.05 5.02
C LEU A 220 4.49 -13.24 4.81
N PHE A 221 4.45 -13.85 3.62
CA PHE A 221 5.29 -14.98 3.28
C PHE A 221 6.78 -14.63 3.36
N LEU A 222 7.20 -13.47 2.83
CA LEU A 222 8.57 -12.98 2.92
C LEU A 222 9.03 -12.79 4.36
N VAL A 223 8.17 -12.23 5.23
CA VAL A 223 8.48 -12.07 6.65
C VAL A 223 8.62 -13.43 7.35
N LEU A 224 7.69 -14.36 7.12
CA LEU A 224 7.72 -15.70 7.71
C LEU A 224 8.93 -16.50 7.22
N LEU A 225 9.18 -16.53 5.91
CA LEU A 225 10.29 -17.23 5.29
C LEU A 225 11.63 -16.64 5.74
N GLY A 226 11.77 -15.31 5.71
CA GLY A 226 12.97 -14.62 6.18
C GLY A 226 13.27 -14.93 7.64
N THR A 227 12.25 -14.91 8.49
CA THR A 227 12.38 -15.26 9.92
C THR A 227 12.76 -16.73 10.10
N GLY A 228 12.16 -17.64 9.32
CA GLY A 228 12.48 -19.07 9.37
C GLY A 228 13.91 -19.37 8.92
N LEU A 229 14.36 -18.74 7.84
CA LEU A 229 15.72 -18.84 7.35
C LEU A 229 16.72 -18.25 8.35
N PHE A 230 16.38 -17.11 8.97
CA PHE A 230 17.18 -16.51 10.04
C PHE A 230 17.33 -17.47 11.22
N MET A 231 16.21 -18.00 11.74
CA MET A 231 16.21 -18.94 12.85
C MET A 231 16.97 -20.23 12.52
N LYS A 232 16.79 -20.79 11.32
CA LYS A 232 17.52 -21.97 10.84
C LYS A 232 19.02 -21.71 10.75
N ARG A 233 19.43 -20.54 10.27
CA ARG A 233 20.84 -20.17 10.15
C ARG A 233 21.48 -19.91 11.51
N PHE A 234 20.74 -19.28 12.42
CA PHE A 234 21.17 -19.00 13.78
C PHE A 234 21.35 -20.28 14.61
N LEU A 235 20.40 -21.21 14.52
CA LEU A 235 20.42 -22.48 15.26
C LEU A 235 21.20 -23.61 14.54
N GLY A 236 21.62 -23.40 13.30
CA GLY A 236 22.30 -24.43 12.50
C GLY A 236 23.72 -24.74 13.02
N PRO A 237 24.35 -25.83 12.55
CA PRO A 237 25.71 -26.23 12.96
C PRO A 237 26.77 -25.14 12.72
N CYS A 238 26.56 -24.28 11.73
CA CYS A 238 27.41 -23.13 11.42
C CYS A 238 27.04 -21.84 12.20
N GLY A 239 26.01 -21.88 13.04
CA GLY A 239 25.48 -20.74 13.81
C GLY A 239 26.46 -20.19 14.83
N CYS A 240 27.42 -21.00 15.32
CA CYS A 240 28.52 -20.55 16.17
C CYS A 240 29.41 -19.47 15.51
N LYS A 241 29.28 -19.25 14.20
CA LYS A 241 29.96 -18.19 13.43
C LYS A 241 29.02 -17.07 12.95
N PHE A 242 27.73 -17.15 13.22
CA PHE A 242 26.76 -16.15 12.75
C PHE A 242 26.89 -14.86 13.56
N GLU A 243 27.29 -13.76 12.91
CA GLU A 243 27.48 -12.41 13.49
C GLU A 243 28.39 -12.32 14.73
N ASN A 244 29.24 -13.31 15.01
CA ASN A 244 30.18 -13.26 16.13
C ASN A 244 31.41 -12.39 15.82
N ILE A 245 31.29 -11.09 16.10
CA ILE A 245 32.43 -10.15 16.15
C ILE A 245 33.05 -10.22 17.55
N TYR A 246 34.22 -10.84 17.64
CA TYR A 246 34.91 -11.03 18.92
C TYR A 246 35.71 -9.81 19.38
N ILE A 247 36.15 -8.97 18.43
CA ILE A 247 36.99 -7.80 18.70
C ILE A 247 36.23 -6.54 18.29
N THR A 248 35.75 -5.79 19.28
CA THR A 248 34.99 -4.54 19.10
C THR A 248 35.89 -3.31 19.22
N ARG A 249 35.42 -2.15 18.75
CA ARG A 249 36.17 -0.87 18.82
C ARG A 249 36.51 -0.51 20.26
N LYS A 250 35.57 -0.77 21.17
CA LYS A 250 35.72 -0.56 22.61
C LYS A 250 36.79 -1.47 23.20
N PHE A 251 36.85 -2.74 22.77
CA PHE A 251 37.90 -3.66 23.19
C PHE A 251 39.28 -3.19 22.73
N VAL A 252 39.41 -2.76 21.47
CA VAL A 252 40.68 -2.22 20.96
C VAL A 252 41.14 -0.99 21.75
N GLN A 253 40.23 -0.04 21.99
CA GLN A 253 40.53 1.16 22.80
C GLN A 253 40.88 0.82 24.26
N PHE A 254 40.23 -0.19 24.83
CA PHE A 254 40.55 -0.66 26.18
C PHE A 254 41.94 -1.31 26.22
N ASP A 255 42.24 -2.21 25.28
CA ASP A 255 43.54 -2.89 25.17
C ASP A 255 44.69 -1.89 24.96
N GLU A 256 44.47 -0.84 24.17
CA GLU A 256 45.45 0.24 23.98
C GLU A 256 45.70 1.06 25.25
N LYS A 257 44.65 1.36 26.03
CA LYS A 257 44.81 2.03 27.34
C LYS A 257 45.58 1.19 28.35
N GLU A 258 45.32 -0.12 28.39
CA GLU A 258 46.07 -1.04 29.25
C GLU A 258 47.53 -1.19 28.79
N ARG A 259 47.79 -1.12 27.47
CA ARG A 259 49.14 -1.09 26.90
C ARG A 259 49.94 0.11 27.37
N LEU A 260 49.33 1.29 27.36
CA LEU A 260 49.95 2.52 27.85
C LEU A 260 50.27 2.45 29.36
N ARG A 261 49.52 1.64 30.10
CA ARG A 261 49.71 1.37 31.54
C ARG A 261 50.67 0.20 31.83
N GLN A 262 51.35 -0.31 30.81
CA GLN A 262 52.25 -1.48 30.89
C GLN A 262 51.59 -2.74 31.48
N ARG A 263 50.28 -2.90 31.28
CA ARG A 263 49.55 -4.10 31.68
C ARG A 263 49.47 -5.11 30.53
N PRO A 264 49.21 -6.39 30.82
CA PRO A 264 49.12 -7.42 29.80
C PRO A 264 48.04 -7.08 28.77
N CYS A 265 48.39 -7.15 27.48
CA CYS A 265 47.51 -6.84 26.36
C CYS A 265 47.26 -8.07 25.50
N VAL A 266 46.09 -8.14 24.88
CA VAL A 266 45.66 -9.22 23.99
C VAL A 266 46.08 -8.94 22.54
N LEU A 267 46.27 -7.68 22.14
CA LEU A 267 46.72 -7.32 20.78
C LEU A 267 48.24 -7.02 20.74
N PRO A 268 48.95 -7.32 19.63
CA PRO A 268 48.42 -7.83 18.35
C PRO A 268 48.22 -9.35 18.36
N LEU A 269 47.14 -9.80 17.72
CA LEU A 269 46.88 -11.22 17.50
C LEU A 269 47.96 -11.86 16.62
N ASN A 270 48.36 -13.08 16.99
CA ASN A 270 49.21 -13.91 16.16
C ASN A 270 48.47 -14.40 14.89
N LYS A 271 49.20 -14.99 13.93
CA LYS A 271 48.64 -15.45 12.64
C LYS A 271 47.53 -16.50 12.78
N ARG A 272 47.54 -17.34 13.83
CA ARG A 272 46.53 -18.38 14.07
C ARG A 272 45.27 -17.78 14.71
N GLU A 273 45.45 -16.91 15.69
CA GLU A 273 44.38 -16.18 16.36
C GLU A 273 43.61 -15.28 15.39
N ARG A 274 44.32 -14.60 14.48
CA ARG A 274 43.69 -13.76 13.45
C ARG A 274 42.77 -14.53 12.49
N LYS A 275 43.01 -15.83 12.30
CA LYS A 275 42.11 -16.70 11.51
C LYS A 275 40.86 -17.13 12.30
N LYS A 276 40.92 -17.09 13.63
CA LYS A 276 39.86 -17.55 14.54
C LYS A 276 38.97 -16.41 15.02
N PHE A 277 39.54 -15.24 15.29
CA PHE A 277 38.83 -14.05 15.74
C PHE A 277 38.58 -13.11 14.58
N ILE A 278 37.30 -12.88 14.27
CA ILE A 278 36.86 -11.89 13.29
C ILE A 278 36.84 -10.53 13.99
N SER A 279 37.68 -9.61 13.53
CA SER A 279 37.57 -8.20 13.90
C SER A 279 36.49 -7.52 13.08
N GLY A 280 35.55 -6.84 13.72
CA GLY A 280 34.47 -6.10 13.05
C GLY A 280 34.94 -4.84 12.31
N PHE A 281 36.26 -4.65 12.20
CA PHE A 281 36.91 -3.62 11.41
C PHE A 281 37.64 -4.31 10.26
N GLN A 282 36.89 -4.55 9.19
CA GLN A 282 37.46 -4.41 7.85
C GLN A 282 37.00 -3.03 7.37
N SER A 283 37.95 -2.27 6.84
CA SER A 283 37.83 -0.89 6.34
C SER A 283 36.54 -0.62 5.59
#